data_AF-A0A6N8H0Q1-F1
#
_entry.id   AF-A0A6N8H0Q1-F1
#
_cell.length_a   1.000
_cell.length_b   1.000
_cell.length_c   1.000
_cell.angle_alpha   90.00
_cell.angle_beta   90.00
_cell.angle_gamma   90.00
#
_symmetry.space_group_name_H-M   'P 1'
#
loop_
_entity.id
_entity.type
_entity.pdbx_description
1 polymer ?
#
loop_
_entity_poly.entity_id
_entity_poly.type
_entity_poly.pdbx_seq_one_letter_code
_entity_poly.pdbx_strand_id
1 'polypeptide(L)'
;MKLKKDRGRFTVRFDMENPDHVRAVECLERQRDRGKAQYLADAILCYEKAATKSFQQTDRALIEQIVQEYLEKQNCGHTPDLQKKEPSISSPPIDLIASALADFRG
;
A
#
# COMPACT_ATOMS: atom_id res chain seq x y z
N MET A 1 -32.76 -43.78 -10.39
CA MET A 1 -31.37 -43.49 -9.99
C MET A 1 -31.39 -42.36 -8.97
N LYS A 2 -30.85 -42.54 -7.76
CA LYS A 2 -30.76 -41.45 -6.76
C LYS A 2 -29.73 -40.45 -7.26
N LEU A 3 -30.18 -39.30 -7.74
CA LEU A 3 -29.34 -38.18 -8.18
C LEU A 3 -28.48 -37.77 -6.96
N LYS A 4 -27.20 -38.15 -6.96
CA LYS A 4 -26.28 -37.77 -5.89
C LYS A 4 -26.22 -36.25 -5.87
N LYS A 5 -26.38 -35.67 -4.67
CA LYS A 5 -26.30 -34.23 -4.42
C LYS A 5 -25.10 -33.67 -5.19
N ASP A 6 -25.36 -32.71 -6.07
CA ASP A 6 -24.31 -32.04 -6.84
C ASP A 6 -23.26 -31.50 -5.86
N ARG A 7 -22.03 -32.00 -5.97
CA ARG A 7 -20.95 -31.73 -5.01
C ARG A 7 -20.54 -30.26 -5.02
N GLY A 8 -20.84 -29.52 -6.10
CA GLY A 8 -20.53 -28.10 -6.24
C GLY A 8 -21.64 -27.15 -5.80
N ARG A 9 -22.85 -27.65 -5.48
CA ARG A 9 -24.00 -26.79 -5.22
C ARG A 9 -24.25 -26.61 -3.72
N PHE A 10 -24.01 -25.40 -3.25
CA PHE A 10 -24.28 -24.97 -1.88
C PHE A 10 -25.29 -23.81 -1.88
N THR A 11 -26.20 -23.82 -0.91
CA THR A 11 -27.12 -22.71 -0.65
C THR A 11 -26.84 -22.22 0.76
N VAL A 12 -26.51 -20.95 0.90
CA VAL A 12 -26.16 -20.30 2.17
C VAL A 12 -27.11 -19.14 2.39
N ARG A 13 -27.64 -19.01 3.61
CA ARG A 13 -28.44 -17.87 4.03
C ARG A 13 -27.72 -17.20 5.20
N PHE A 14 -27.44 -15.91 5.05
CA PHE A 14 -26.87 -15.10 6.11
C PHE A 14 -27.98 -14.64 7.05
N ASP A 15 -27.64 -14.59 8.33
CA ASP A 15 -28.50 -14.03 9.37
C ASP A 15 -28.25 -12.52 9.46
N MET A 16 -29.29 -11.72 9.22
CA MET A 16 -29.16 -10.25 9.22
C MET A 16 -29.19 -9.65 10.63
N GLU A 17 -29.48 -10.43 11.66
CA GLU A 17 -29.37 -10.01 13.06
C GLU A 17 -27.92 -10.03 13.56
N ASN A 18 -27.04 -10.81 12.90
CA ASN A 18 -25.63 -10.89 13.22
C ASN A 18 -24.81 -9.84 12.41
N PRO A 19 -24.09 -8.91 13.06
CA PRO A 19 -23.33 -7.88 12.37
C PRO A 19 -22.20 -8.43 11.47
N ASP A 20 -21.60 -9.57 11.81
CA ASP A 20 -20.54 -10.17 10.99
C ASP A 20 -21.11 -10.78 9.71
N HIS A 21 -22.31 -11.34 9.78
CA HIS A 21 -23.02 -11.84 8.60
C HIS A 21 -23.45 -10.69 7.69
N VAL A 22 -23.92 -9.57 8.26
CA VAL A 22 -24.22 -8.35 7.49
C VAL A 22 -22.96 -7.87 6.74
N ARG A 23 -21.82 -7.77 7.43
CA ARG A 23 -20.54 -7.42 6.79
C ARG A 23 -20.16 -8.40 5.68
N ALA A 24 -20.32 -9.69 5.90
CA ALA A 24 -20.02 -10.71 4.89
C ALA A 24 -20.91 -10.56 3.64
N VAL A 25 -22.20 -10.24 3.81
CA VAL A 25 -23.12 -9.95 2.71
C VAL A 25 -22.66 -8.73 1.93
N GLU A 26 -22.33 -7.62 2.61
CA GLU A 26 -21.81 -6.42 1.94
C GLU A 26 -20.54 -6.71 1.13
N CYS A 27 -19.63 -7.54 1.66
CA CYS A 27 -18.43 -7.97 0.94
C CYS A 27 -18.76 -8.78 -0.32
N LEU A 28 -19.79 -9.64 -0.27
CA LEU A 28 -20.25 -10.43 -1.41
C LEU A 28 -21.00 -9.59 -2.44
N GLU A 29 -21.78 -8.60 -2.02
CA GLU A 29 -22.51 -7.69 -2.93
C GLU A 29 -21.59 -6.80 -3.75
N ARG A 30 -20.42 -6.44 -3.20
CA ARG A 30 -19.37 -5.71 -3.95
C ARG A 30 -18.74 -6.54 -5.07
N GLN A 31 -18.89 -7.87 -5.05
CA GLN A 31 -18.36 -8.73 -6.10
C GLN A 31 -19.26 -8.64 -7.34
N ARG A 32 -18.64 -8.59 -8.54
CA ARG A 32 -19.36 -8.63 -9.83
C ARG A 32 -20.19 -9.91 -9.95
N ASP A 33 -21.14 -9.93 -10.89
CA ASP A 33 -22.19 -10.96 -11.05
C ASP A 33 -21.73 -12.43 -11.03
N ARG A 34 -20.44 -12.71 -11.28
CA ARG A 34 -19.86 -14.06 -11.26
C ARG A 34 -18.68 -14.24 -10.30
N GLY A 35 -18.33 -13.22 -9.52
CA GLY A 35 -17.16 -13.23 -8.62
C GLY A 35 -17.44 -13.85 -7.24
N LYS A 36 -18.71 -13.93 -6.82
CA LYS A 36 -19.09 -14.37 -5.46
C LYS A 36 -18.62 -15.79 -5.13
N ALA A 37 -18.75 -16.72 -6.08
CA ALA A 37 -18.33 -18.11 -5.88
C ALA A 37 -16.81 -18.24 -5.71
N GLN A 38 -16.05 -17.51 -6.55
CA GLN A 38 -14.59 -17.49 -6.44
C GLN A 38 -14.14 -16.81 -5.13
N TYR A 39 -14.77 -15.69 -4.78
CA TYR A 39 -14.48 -14.97 -3.54
C TYR A 39 -14.71 -15.85 -2.31
N LEU A 40 -15.82 -16.61 -2.26
CA LEU A 40 -16.07 -17.56 -1.18
C LEU A 40 -15.02 -18.68 -1.14
N ALA A 41 -14.62 -19.22 -2.30
CA ALA A 41 -13.58 -20.23 -2.36
C ALA A 41 -12.23 -19.70 -1.85
N ASP A 42 -11.84 -18.50 -2.27
CA ASP A 42 -10.60 -17.86 -1.85
C ASP A 42 -10.61 -17.55 -0.35
N ALA A 43 -11.73 -17.06 0.19
CA ALA A 43 -11.90 -16.79 1.61
C ALA A 43 -11.74 -18.06 2.47
N ILE A 44 -12.38 -19.18 2.07
CA ILE A 44 -12.28 -20.47 2.77
C ILE A 44 -10.84 -20.97 2.74
N LEU A 45 -10.20 -20.96 1.56
CA LEU A 45 -8.81 -21.40 1.41
C LEU A 45 -7.83 -20.51 2.18
N CYS A 46 -8.10 -19.20 2.26
CA CYS A 46 -7.30 -18.25 3.03
C CYS A 46 -7.38 -18.56 4.53
N TYR A 47 -8.60 -18.78 5.04
CA TYR A 47 -8.81 -19.09 6.45
C TYR A 47 -8.15 -20.42 6.86
N GLU A 48 -8.28 -21.47 6.05
CA GLU A 48 -7.66 -22.78 6.31
C GLU A 48 -6.12 -22.68 6.30
N LYS A 49 -5.57 -21.91 5.35
CA LYS A 49 -4.12 -21.63 5.29
C LYS A 49 -3.65 -20.77 6.46
N ALA A 50 -4.46 -19.84 6.95
CA ALA A 50 -4.13 -19.02 8.12
C ALA A 50 -4.24 -19.82 9.43
N ALA A 51 -5.18 -20.76 9.52
CA ALA A 51 -5.30 -21.65 10.67
C ALA A 51 -4.10 -22.61 10.78
N THR A 52 -3.55 -23.04 9.63
CA THR A 52 -2.36 -23.90 9.55
C THR A 52 -1.05 -23.14 9.64
N LYS A 53 -1.04 -21.86 9.24
CA LYS A 53 0.05 -20.93 9.53
C LYS A 53 -0.22 -20.35 10.92
N SER A 54 0.18 -21.06 11.98
CA SER A 54 0.52 -20.37 13.23
C SER A 54 1.33 -19.16 12.82
N PHE A 55 0.85 -17.93 13.10
CA PHE A 55 1.48 -16.68 12.68
C PHE A 55 2.97 -16.91 12.69
N GLN A 56 3.61 -16.94 11.50
CA GLN A 56 5.04 -17.15 11.46
C GLN A 56 5.56 -16.06 12.37
N GLN A 57 6.05 -16.48 13.54
CA GLN A 57 6.53 -15.58 14.55
C GLN A 57 7.72 -14.94 13.87
N THR A 58 7.46 -13.80 13.23
CA THR A 58 8.44 -13.14 12.37
C THR A 58 9.65 -12.99 13.26
N ASP A 59 10.74 -13.63 12.85
CA ASP A 59 11.88 -13.83 13.73
C ASP A 59 12.32 -12.45 14.21
N ARG A 60 12.11 -12.20 15.50
CA ARG A 60 12.33 -10.89 16.09
C ARG A 60 13.77 -10.46 15.85
N ALA A 61 14.69 -11.43 15.82
CA ALA A 61 16.10 -11.22 15.49
C ALA A 61 16.30 -10.71 14.06
N LEU A 62 15.54 -11.23 13.08
CA LEU A 62 15.61 -10.76 11.70
C LEU A 62 15.10 -9.32 11.56
N ILE A 63 14.02 -8.97 12.27
CA ILE A 63 13.51 -7.59 12.30
C ILE A 63 14.55 -6.67 12.93
N GLU A 64 15.13 -7.05 14.07
CA GLU A 64 16.15 -6.27 14.77
C GLU A 64 17.39 -6.08 13.90
N GLN A 65 17.85 -7.12 13.19
CA GLN A 65 18.97 -7.03 12.25
C GLN A 65 18.71 -6.04 11.10
N ILE A 66 17.51 -6.09 10.49
CA ILE A 66 17.14 -5.16 9.41
C ILE A 66 17.11 -3.71 9.92
N VAL A 67 16.56 -3.48 11.11
CA VAL A 67 16.51 -2.15 11.73
C VAL A 67 17.91 -1.64 12.07
N GLN A 68 18.76 -2.50 12.62
CA GLN A 68 20.14 -2.18 12.96
C GLN A 68 20.94 -1.77 11.70
N GLU A 69 20.84 -2.56 10.63
CA GLU A 69 21.50 -2.27 9.36
C GLU A 69 21.05 -0.93 8.76
N TYR A 70 19.75 -0.61 8.86
CA TYR A 70 19.23 0.67 8.39
C TYR A 70 19.77 1.85 9.20
N LEU A 71 19.83 1.73 10.54
CA LEU A 71 20.37 2.76 11.41
C LEU A 71 21.88 2.96 11.18
N GLU A 72 22.64 1.90 10.96
CA GLU A 72 24.07 1.97 10.65
C GLU A 72 24.32 2.69 9.31
N LYS A 73 23.54 2.36 8.27
CA LYS A 73 23.62 3.04 6.97
C LYS A 73 23.30 4.54 7.06
N GLN A 74 22.36 4.94 7.93
CA GLN A 74 22.04 6.35 8.15
C GLN A 74 23.15 7.10 8.92
N ASN A 75 23.83 6.43 9.86
CA ASN A 75 24.93 7.04 10.63
C ASN A 75 26.24 7.15 9.84
N CYS A 76 26.46 6.31 8.81
CA CYS A 76 27.64 6.41 7.94
C CYS A 76 27.52 7.50 6.84
N GLY A 77 26.37 8.17 6.72
CA GLY A 77 26.10 9.18 5.69
C GLY A 77 26.29 10.64 6.13
N HIS A 78 26.66 10.92 7.38
CA HIS A 78 26.83 12.29 7.86
C HIS A 78 28.29 12.69 8.00
N THR A 79 28.97 12.84 6.86
CA THR A 79 30.00 13.87 6.73
C THR A 79 29.29 15.21 6.60
N PRO A 80 29.41 16.17 7.54
CA PRO A 80 29.03 17.55 7.26
C PRO A 80 30.13 18.18 6.38
N ASP A 81 30.21 17.75 5.13
CA ASP A 81 30.96 18.48 4.11
C ASP A 81 29.97 19.24 3.23
N LEU A 82 29.47 20.35 3.79
CA LEU A 82 28.81 21.39 3.02
C LEU A 82 29.82 22.49 2.68
N GLN A 83 30.92 22.13 2.01
CA GLN A 83 31.52 23.08 1.06
C GLN A 83 30.68 23.12 -0.22
N LYS A 84 29.48 23.69 -0.12
CA LYS A 84 28.80 24.25 -1.29
C LYS A 84 29.61 25.47 -1.73
N LYS A 85 30.54 25.23 -2.64
CA LYS A 85 31.05 26.21 -3.59
C LYS A 85 29.83 26.86 -4.25
N GLU A 86 29.48 28.06 -3.80
CA GLU A 86 28.47 28.89 -4.45
C GLU A 86 28.85 29.03 -5.94
N PRO A 87 28.03 28.58 -6.89
CA PRO A 87 28.12 29.13 -8.22
C PRO A 87 27.62 30.56 -8.09
N SER A 88 28.53 31.52 -8.21
CA SER A 88 28.23 32.94 -8.33
C SER A 88 27.17 33.10 -9.42
N ILE A 89 25.92 33.24 -9.01
CA ILE A 89 24.84 33.67 -9.89
C ILE A 89 25.20 35.11 -10.21
N SER A 90 25.93 35.27 -11.31
CA SER A 90 26.21 36.54 -11.96
C SER A 90 24.87 37.18 -12.26
N SER A 91 24.39 38.02 -11.34
CA SER A 91 23.23 38.87 -11.59
C SER A 91 23.44 39.63 -12.89
N PRO A 92 22.44 39.72 -13.78
CA PRO A 92 22.56 40.56 -14.97
C PRO A 92 22.80 42.01 -14.52
N PRO A 93 23.65 42.79 -15.23
CA PRO A 93 23.89 44.18 -14.86
C PRO A 93 22.56 44.91 -14.84
N ILE A 94 22.30 45.61 -13.74
CA ILE A 94 21.06 46.36 -13.44
C ILE A 94 20.65 47.27 -14.61
N ASP A 95 21.63 47.72 -15.39
CA ASP A 95 21.47 48.52 -16.61
C ASP A 95 20.52 47.87 -17.64
N LEU A 96 20.53 46.54 -17.77
CA LEU A 96 19.66 45.82 -18.72
C LEU A 96 18.18 45.90 -18.31
N ILE A 97 17.90 45.95 -17.01
CA ILE A 97 16.53 46.09 -16.47
C ILE A 97 16.06 47.54 -16.61
N ALA A 98 16.95 48.52 -16.39
CA ALA A 98 16.64 49.93 -16.54
C ALA A 98 16.28 50.29 -17.99
N SER A 99 17.01 49.76 -18.98
CA SER A 99 16.68 49.95 -20.40
C SER A 99 15.31 49.36 -20.76
N ALA A 100 15.00 48.14 -20.30
CA ALA A 100 13.72 47.50 -20.59
C ALA A 100 12.51 48.24 -19.97
N LEU A 101 12.67 48.88 -18.81
CA LEU A 101 11.58 49.64 -18.17
C LEU A 101 11.36 51.03 -18.79
N ALA A 102 12.38 51.63 -19.40
CA ALA A 102 12.25 52.90 -20.10
C ALA A 102 11.36 52.78 -21.36
N ASP A 103 11.42 51.65 -22.05
CA ASP A 103 10.67 51.40 -23.29
C ASP A 103 9.14 51.24 -23.08
N PHE A 104 8.69 50.96 -21.85
CA PHE A 104 7.25 50.83 -21.52
C PHE A 104 6.57 52.15 -21.13
N ARG A 105 7.31 53.27 -21.04
CA ARG A 105 6.78 54.57 -20.57
C ARG A 105 6.57 55.61 -21.68
N GLY A 106 6.53 55.18 -22.94
CA GLY A 106 6.17 55.98 -24.11
C GLY A 106 4.69 55.95 -24.41
#